data_AF-A0A6L6IUA8-F1
#
_entry.id   AF-A0A6L6IUA8-F1
#
_cell.length_a   1.000
_cell.length_b   1.000
_cell.length_c   1.000
_cell.angle_alpha   90.00
_cell.angle_beta   90.00
_cell.angle_gamma   90.00
#
_symmetry.space_group_name_H-M   'P 1'
#
loop_
_entity.id
_entity.type
_entity.pdbx_description
1 polymer ?
#
loop_
_entity_poly.entity_id
_entity_poly.type
_entity_poly.pdbx_seq_one_letter_code
_entity_poly.pdbx_strand_id
1 'polypeptide(L)'
;QESDLTFIRRLLAEVGIFYWFSLQEETQTEVVHFTDAQRGLTFGKTLPVNSPSGMSDSGADSVWGLNIAHNVVEAGVITRDYNHREAHSVLQSARADMTRGDGEGVTYGEVYHYRLRHLARGDKIEPAAETANFYARLDHERFLAGQTQITGSSTDATLAPGQVLTLTEGLPPTLPAVLQGPLLIVSVSFTASRKNALQASLSAVPYSETVCWRPPLLPRPKVAGTMTARIVSAKANDIYAWQDASGLYRVRFDADRDEKRRGQESMPVR
;
A
#
# COMPACT_ATOMS: atom_id res chain seq x y z
N GLN A 1 -18.56 -10.02 4.47
CA GLN A 1 -17.71 -11.22 4.55
C GLN A 1 -16.56 -11.04 3.57
N GLU A 2 -15.35 -11.45 3.93
CA GLU A 2 -14.16 -11.41 3.08
C GLU A 2 -13.38 -12.72 3.21
N SER A 3 -12.52 -13.06 2.25
CA SER A 3 -11.60 -14.20 2.36
C SER A 3 -10.35 -13.82 3.16
N ASP A 4 -9.64 -14.81 3.71
CA ASP A 4 -8.42 -14.59 4.50
C ASP A 4 -7.36 -13.80 3.73
N LEU A 5 -7.18 -14.11 2.44
CA LEU A 5 -6.26 -13.36 1.58
C LEU A 5 -6.69 -11.90 1.41
N THR A 6 -7.98 -11.63 1.25
CA THR A 6 -8.50 -10.26 1.12
C THR A 6 -8.32 -9.51 2.43
N PHE A 7 -8.58 -10.17 3.56
CA PHE A 7 -8.39 -9.61 4.90
C PHE A 7 -6.94 -9.20 5.13
N ILE A 8 -5.97 -10.10 4.86
CA ILE A 8 -4.53 -9.82 5.01
C ILE A 8 -4.11 -8.67 4.07
N ARG A 9 -4.45 -8.75 2.78
CA ARG A 9 -4.13 -7.69 1.82
C ARG A 9 -4.70 -6.33 2.23
N ARG A 10 -5.92 -6.31 2.76
CA ARG A 10 -6.57 -5.08 3.21
C ARG A 10 -5.85 -4.49 4.41
N LEU A 11 -5.50 -5.31 5.41
CA LEU A 11 -4.76 -4.82 6.58
C LEU A 11 -3.39 -4.25 6.17
N LEU A 12 -2.61 -4.99 5.38
CA LEU A 12 -1.31 -4.53 4.89
C LEU A 12 -1.44 -3.22 4.11
N ALA A 13 -2.41 -3.16 3.19
CA ALA A 13 -2.67 -1.95 2.42
C ALA A 13 -3.10 -0.79 3.31
N GLU A 14 -3.91 -0.99 4.35
CA GLU A 14 -4.33 0.07 5.29
C GLU A 14 -3.14 0.67 6.05
N VAL A 15 -2.20 -0.15 6.52
CA VAL A 15 -0.99 0.31 7.23
C VAL A 15 0.17 0.68 6.29
N GLY A 16 -0.03 0.59 4.98
CA GLY A 16 0.96 1.01 3.98
C GLY A 16 2.08 0.02 3.72
N ILE A 17 1.94 -1.23 4.17
CA ILE A 17 2.87 -2.32 3.88
C ILE A 17 2.56 -2.87 2.50
N PHE A 18 3.60 -3.02 1.69
CA PHE A 18 3.56 -3.75 0.44
C PHE A 18 4.43 -4.99 0.49
N TYR A 19 4.21 -5.89 -0.46
CA TYR A 19 4.91 -7.15 -0.49
C TYR A 19 5.08 -7.68 -1.91
N TRP A 20 6.10 -8.50 -2.11
CA TRP A 20 6.33 -9.27 -3.32
C TRP A 20 6.89 -10.64 -2.97
N PHE A 21 6.91 -11.51 -3.97
CA PHE A 21 7.42 -12.86 -3.85
C PHE A 21 8.78 -12.95 -4.53
N SER A 22 9.69 -13.71 -3.93
CA SER A 22 10.91 -14.16 -4.59
C SER A 22 11.07 -15.66 -4.36
N LEU A 23 11.88 -16.30 -5.20
CA LEU A 23 12.28 -17.68 -5.01
C LEU A 23 13.68 -17.71 -4.41
N GLN A 24 13.88 -18.46 -3.34
CA GLN A 24 15.22 -18.68 -2.80
C GLN A 24 15.98 -19.66 -3.71
N GLU A 25 17.16 -19.27 -4.18
CA GLU A 25 17.90 -20.02 -5.21
C GLU A 25 18.25 -21.45 -4.80
N GLU A 26 18.69 -21.65 -3.56
CA GLU A 26 19.16 -22.97 -3.09
C GLU A 26 18.01 -23.95 -2.81
N THR A 27 16.97 -23.47 -2.12
CA THR A 27 15.88 -24.32 -1.61
C THR A 27 14.68 -24.36 -2.53
N GLN A 28 14.61 -23.47 -3.53
CA GLN A 28 13.46 -23.27 -4.42
C GLN A 28 12.15 -23.05 -3.63
N THR A 29 12.25 -22.43 -2.46
CA THR A 29 11.11 -22.07 -1.61
C THR A 29 10.65 -20.65 -1.89
N GLU A 30 9.34 -20.46 -1.95
CA GLU A 30 8.74 -19.12 -2.08
C GLU A 30 8.95 -18.32 -0.79
N VAL A 31 9.48 -17.11 -0.93
CA VAL A 31 9.69 -16.16 0.17
C VAL A 31 8.83 -14.93 -0.10
N VAL A 32 8.10 -14.49 0.93
CA VAL A 32 7.31 -13.26 0.88
C VAL A 32 8.04 -12.16 1.63
N HIS A 33 8.34 -11.07 0.93
CA HIS A 33 8.99 -9.89 1.52
C HIS A 33 7.93 -8.87 1.90
N PHE A 34 7.84 -8.50 3.17
CA PHE A 34 6.98 -7.41 3.63
C PHE A 34 7.83 -6.19 3.92
N THR A 35 7.46 -5.04 3.37
CA THR A 35 8.15 -3.79 3.67
C THR A 35 7.23 -2.59 3.63
N ASP A 36 7.64 -1.54 4.33
CA ASP A 36 6.96 -0.26 4.45
C ASP A 36 7.88 0.92 4.10
N ALA A 37 9.09 0.64 3.61
CA ALA A 37 10.13 1.65 3.41
C ALA A 37 11.05 1.29 2.24
N GLN A 38 11.66 2.33 1.66
CA GLN A 38 12.55 2.23 0.51
C GLN A 38 13.75 1.31 0.76
N ARG A 39 14.25 1.26 2.00
CA ARG A 39 15.36 0.36 2.40
C ARG A 39 15.10 -1.12 2.13
N GLY A 40 13.84 -1.52 2.00
CA GLY A 40 13.46 -2.90 1.70
C GLY A 40 13.54 -3.25 0.22
N LEU A 41 13.68 -2.26 -0.67
CA LEU A 41 13.72 -2.46 -2.11
C LEU A 41 15.08 -3.00 -2.57
N THR A 42 15.08 -3.66 -3.72
CA THR A 42 16.30 -4.23 -4.32
C THR A 42 16.92 -3.26 -5.30
N PHE A 43 18.11 -2.74 -4.99
CA PHE A 43 18.83 -1.77 -5.83
C PHE A 43 19.85 -2.44 -6.74
N GLY A 44 20.38 -1.67 -7.70
CA GLY A 44 21.50 -2.08 -8.56
C GLY A 44 21.11 -2.65 -9.92
N LYS A 45 19.81 -2.63 -10.27
CA LYS A 45 19.36 -3.09 -11.59
C LYS A 45 19.54 -1.97 -12.62
N THR A 46 20.26 -2.25 -13.70
CA THR A 46 20.48 -1.30 -14.79
C THR A 46 20.17 -1.95 -16.13
N LEU A 47 19.38 -1.30 -16.99
CA LEU A 47 19.11 -1.80 -18.34
C LEU A 47 19.24 -0.70 -19.39
N PRO A 48 19.86 -0.99 -20.55
CA PRO A 48 19.91 -0.08 -21.67
C PRO A 48 18.54 0.06 -22.34
N VAL A 49 18.22 1.27 -22.77
CA VAL A 49 17.07 1.53 -23.62
C VAL A 49 17.48 1.26 -25.06
N ASN A 50 16.98 0.16 -25.63
CA ASN A 50 17.26 -0.21 -27.01
C ASN A 50 16.03 -0.86 -27.65
N SER A 51 15.67 -0.40 -28.84
CA SER A 51 14.55 -0.98 -29.60
C SER A 51 15.03 -2.22 -30.33
N PRO A 52 14.27 -3.34 -30.32
CA PRO A 52 14.63 -4.57 -31.04
C PRO A 52 14.51 -4.45 -32.57
N SER A 53 14.50 -3.24 -33.12
CA SER A 53 14.42 -2.94 -34.56
C SER A 53 15.79 -3.15 -35.24
N GLY A 54 16.15 -4.42 -35.46
CA GLY A 54 17.33 -4.86 -36.19
C GLY A 54 17.41 -6.39 -36.30
N MET A 55 18.29 -6.92 -37.16
CA MET A 55 18.54 -8.38 -37.27
C MET A 55 19.33 -8.97 -36.08
N SER A 56 19.70 -8.17 -35.07
CA SER A 56 20.47 -8.62 -33.91
C SER A 56 20.22 -7.71 -32.70
N ASP A 57 19.81 -8.30 -31.58
CA ASP A 57 19.73 -7.64 -30.26
C ASP A 57 21.09 -7.66 -29.52
N SER A 58 22.19 -8.01 -30.21
CA SER A 58 23.52 -8.27 -29.59
C SER A 58 23.51 -9.29 -28.42
N GLY A 59 22.37 -9.91 -28.10
CA GLY A 59 22.17 -10.76 -26.92
C GLY A 59 22.12 -10.01 -25.59
N ALA A 60 21.97 -8.68 -25.61
CA ALA A 60 21.98 -7.86 -24.41
C ALA A 60 20.54 -7.55 -23.97
N ASP A 61 20.23 -7.81 -22.70
CA ASP A 61 18.94 -7.46 -22.11
C ASP A 61 18.69 -5.96 -22.21
N SER A 62 17.52 -5.56 -22.69
CA SER A 62 17.18 -4.16 -22.94
C SER A 62 15.73 -3.83 -22.60
N VAL A 63 15.41 -2.54 -22.58
CA VAL A 63 14.05 -2.02 -22.36
C VAL A 63 13.64 -1.15 -23.55
N TRP A 64 12.40 -1.31 -24.00
CA TRP A 64 11.83 -0.52 -25.10
C TRP A 64 10.33 -0.29 -24.92
N GLY A 65 9.76 0.51 -25.83
CA GLY A 65 8.32 0.79 -25.82
C GLY A 65 7.88 1.52 -24.55
N LEU A 66 8.75 2.37 -23.99
CA LEU A 66 8.48 3.11 -22.77
C LEU A 66 7.34 4.11 -23.00
N ASN A 67 6.31 4.03 -22.17
CA ASN A 67 5.18 4.95 -22.16
C ASN A 67 5.05 5.57 -20.77
N ILE A 68 4.82 6.87 -20.72
CA ILE A 68 4.64 7.62 -19.48
C ILE A 68 3.21 8.19 -19.48
N ALA A 69 2.43 7.79 -18.49
CA ALA A 69 1.11 8.34 -18.23
C ALA A 69 1.17 9.22 -16.97
N HIS A 70 0.65 10.45 -17.09
CA HIS A 70 0.54 11.39 -15.98
C HIS A 70 -0.93 11.62 -15.61
N ASN A 71 -1.21 11.61 -14.31
CA ASN A 71 -2.52 11.92 -13.74
C ASN A 71 -2.38 13.09 -12.77
N VAL A 72 -3.39 13.96 -12.72
CA VAL A 72 -3.47 15.02 -11.71
C VAL A 72 -3.98 14.37 -10.42
N VAL A 73 -3.24 14.57 -9.32
CA VAL A 73 -3.52 13.96 -8.02
C VAL A 73 -3.68 15.02 -6.94
N GLU A 74 -4.22 14.61 -5.80
CA GLU A 74 -4.61 15.54 -4.76
C GLU A 74 -3.41 16.14 -4.03
N ALA A 75 -3.44 17.45 -3.75
CA ALA A 75 -2.29 18.19 -3.21
C ALA A 75 -2.10 18.04 -1.69
N GLY A 76 -3.04 17.38 -1.01
CA GLY A 76 -2.89 17.07 0.39
C GLY A 76 -4.10 16.40 1.01
N VAL A 77 -3.88 15.82 2.18
CA VAL A 77 -4.88 15.02 2.89
C VAL A 77 -5.02 15.49 4.32
N ILE A 78 -6.27 15.58 4.78
CA ILE A 78 -6.64 15.79 6.18
C ILE A 78 -7.55 14.64 6.59
N THR A 79 -7.22 13.99 7.70
CA THR A 79 -7.98 12.89 8.31
C THR A 79 -8.57 13.33 9.63
N ARG A 80 -9.79 12.88 9.92
CA ARG A 80 -10.47 13.14 11.20
C ARG A 80 -11.19 11.90 11.70
N ASP A 81 -11.19 11.77 13.03
CA ASP A 81 -11.90 10.74 13.79
C ASP A 81 -12.59 11.37 15.01
N TYR A 82 -13.38 10.58 15.73
CA TYR A 82 -14.05 10.92 16.97
C TYR A 82 -13.92 9.79 18.00
N ASN A 83 -13.39 10.12 19.17
CA ASN A 83 -13.32 9.22 20.30
C ASN A 83 -14.28 9.68 21.41
N HIS A 84 -15.31 8.88 21.68
CA HIS A 84 -16.32 9.22 22.68
C HIS A 84 -15.79 9.24 24.12
N ARG A 85 -14.66 8.58 24.40
CA ARG A 85 -14.03 8.57 25.74
C ARG A 85 -13.30 9.88 26.03
N GLU A 86 -12.83 10.53 24.97
CA GLU A 86 -12.10 11.79 25.01
C GLU A 86 -12.79 12.80 24.08
N ALA A 87 -14.08 13.05 24.29
CA ALA A 87 -14.89 13.86 23.38
C ALA A 87 -14.37 15.30 23.17
N HIS A 88 -13.55 15.81 24.09
CA HIS A 88 -12.90 17.12 23.99
C HIS A 88 -11.63 17.10 23.11
N SER A 89 -11.09 15.93 22.80
CA SER A 89 -9.88 15.75 22.00
C SER A 89 -10.21 15.84 20.51
N VAL A 90 -9.55 16.76 19.80
CA VAL A 90 -9.71 16.92 18.35
C VAL A 90 -8.75 15.96 17.63
N LEU A 91 -9.29 14.81 17.19
CA LEU A 91 -8.55 13.79 16.45
C LEU A 91 -8.45 14.11 14.95
N GLN A 92 -7.95 15.31 14.64
CA GLN A 92 -7.71 15.77 13.28
C GLN A 92 -6.20 15.88 13.00
N SER A 93 -5.75 15.33 11.87
CA SER A 93 -4.37 15.50 11.43
C SER A 93 -4.07 16.92 10.96
N ALA A 94 -2.78 17.27 10.93
CA ALA A 94 -2.32 18.37 10.09
C ALA A 94 -2.49 17.99 8.61
N ARG A 95 -2.55 18.99 7.72
CA ARG A 95 -2.50 18.75 6.28
C ARG A 95 -1.21 17.99 5.94
N ALA A 96 -1.36 16.79 5.38
CA ALA A 96 -0.24 15.99 4.89
C ALA A 96 0.10 16.41 3.45
N ASP A 97 1.31 16.94 3.27
CA ASP A 97 1.91 17.21 1.96
C ASP A 97 3.28 16.52 1.87
N MET A 98 3.36 15.42 1.09
CA MET A 98 4.57 14.63 0.93
C MET A 98 5.44 15.10 -0.23
N THR A 99 4.94 16.01 -1.07
CA THR A 99 5.74 16.72 -2.07
C THR A 99 6.54 17.87 -1.47
N ARG A 100 6.21 18.27 -0.23
CA ARG A 100 6.85 19.37 0.51
C ARG A 100 6.85 20.70 -0.26
N GLY A 101 5.81 20.94 -1.07
CA GLY A 101 5.68 22.14 -1.91
C GLY A 101 6.17 21.96 -3.35
N ASP A 102 6.90 20.89 -3.68
CA ASP A 102 7.37 20.64 -5.05
C ASP A 102 6.25 20.20 -6.01
N GLY A 103 5.03 19.96 -5.48
CA GLY A 103 3.85 19.57 -6.25
C GLY A 103 3.06 20.72 -6.88
N GLU A 104 3.53 21.96 -6.77
CA GLU A 104 2.83 23.13 -7.34
C GLU A 104 2.66 23.01 -8.86
N GLY A 105 1.41 23.16 -9.34
CA GLY A 105 1.06 23.09 -10.77
C GLY A 105 0.78 21.68 -11.31
N VAL A 106 1.07 20.61 -10.54
CA VAL A 106 0.83 19.20 -10.94
C VAL A 106 -0.16 18.49 -10.00
N THR A 107 -0.53 19.13 -8.89
CA THR A 107 -1.49 18.62 -7.92
C THR A 107 -2.67 19.57 -7.72
N TYR A 108 -3.80 19.08 -7.21
CA TYR A 108 -5.02 19.89 -7.03
C TYR A 108 -5.73 19.61 -5.71
N GLY A 109 -6.32 20.66 -5.11
CA GLY A 109 -7.27 20.53 -4.00
C GLY A 109 -6.75 19.85 -2.75
N GLU A 110 -7.66 19.61 -1.81
CA GLU A 110 -7.39 18.89 -0.57
C GLU A 110 -8.49 17.85 -0.33
N VAL A 111 -8.10 16.67 0.16
CA VAL A 111 -9.02 15.59 0.51
C VAL A 111 -9.24 15.57 2.01
N TYR A 112 -10.51 15.60 2.40
CA TYR A 112 -10.91 15.45 3.80
C TYR A 112 -11.56 14.08 4.04
N HIS A 113 -10.93 13.27 4.89
CA HIS A 113 -11.40 11.94 5.26
C HIS A 113 -11.87 11.90 6.72
N TYR A 114 -13.19 11.75 6.92
CA TYR A 114 -13.73 11.40 8.22
C TYR A 114 -13.89 9.88 8.34
N ARG A 115 -13.03 9.21 9.12
CA ARG A 115 -13.00 7.74 9.24
C ARG A 115 -12.58 7.33 10.66
N LEU A 116 -13.26 6.32 11.20
CA LEU A 116 -12.94 5.69 12.49
C LEU A 116 -11.73 4.76 12.35
N ARG A 117 -10.51 5.29 12.47
CA ARG A 117 -9.23 4.60 12.21
C ARG A 117 -8.13 4.89 13.23
N HIS A 118 -8.20 5.97 14.02
CA HIS A 118 -7.11 6.38 14.90
C HIS A 118 -7.63 6.93 16.23
N LEU A 119 -6.94 6.60 17.31
CA LEU A 119 -7.28 7.07 18.66
C LEU A 119 -6.47 8.30 19.09
N ALA A 120 -5.42 8.64 18.35
CA ALA A 120 -4.54 9.74 18.66
C ALA A 120 -4.16 10.52 17.40
N ARG A 121 -3.87 11.82 17.57
CA ARG A 121 -3.43 12.71 16.48
C ARG A 121 -2.04 12.34 15.94
N GLY A 122 -1.11 12.01 16.83
CA GLY A 122 0.30 11.76 16.51
C GLY A 122 1.11 13.03 16.24
N ASP A 123 2.44 12.88 16.18
CA ASP A 123 3.35 13.95 15.77
C ASP A 123 3.14 14.33 14.29
N LYS A 124 3.47 15.56 13.90
CA LYS A 124 3.28 16.04 12.52
C LYS A 124 4.37 15.54 11.56
N ILE A 125 5.61 15.44 12.04
CA ILE A 125 6.80 15.18 11.21
C ILE A 125 7.09 13.68 11.22
N GLU A 126 7.12 13.07 12.40
CA GLU A 126 7.39 11.66 12.59
C GLU A 126 6.21 10.99 13.32
N PRO A 127 5.08 10.82 12.63
CA PRO A 127 3.90 10.23 13.25
C PRO A 127 4.15 8.77 13.62
N ALA A 128 3.84 8.41 14.86
CA ALA A 128 3.74 7.02 15.28
C ALA A 128 2.69 6.27 14.45
N ALA A 129 2.86 4.95 14.31
CA ALA A 129 1.94 4.10 13.57
C ALA A 129 0.49 4.25 14.07
N GLU A 130 -0.47 4.13 13.16
CA GLU A 130 -1.91 4.16 13.44
C GLU A 130 -2.44 5.47 14.08
N THR A 131 -1.72 6.58 13.90
CA THR A 131 -2.17 7.93 14.29
C THR A 131 -2.81 8.70 13.12
N ALA A 132 -3.49 9.81 13.41
CA ALA A 132 -4.14 10.63 12.38
C ALA A 132 -3.15 11.08 11.29
N ASN A 133 -2.01 11.64 11.68
CA ASN A 133 -0.98 12.12 10.75
C ASN A 133 -0.32 10.97 9.97
N PHE A 134 -0.19 9.79 10.58
CA PHE A 134 0.30 8.58 9.90
C PHE A 134 -0.61 8.19 8.74
N TYR A 135 -1.92 8.09 8.97
CA TYR A 135 -2.86 7.74 7.91
C TYR A 135 -2.99 8.84 6.84
N ALA A 136 -2.93 10.12 7.23
CA ALA A 136 -2.96 11.22 6.27
C ALA A 136 -1.73 11.19 5.34
N ARG A 137 -0.54 10.90 5.90
CA ARG A 137 0.68 10.66 5.11
C ARG A 137 0.49 9.52 4.13
N LEU A 138 0.07 8.34 4.61
CA LEU A 138 -0.10 7.16 3.77
C LEU A 138 -1.11 7.40 2.64
N ASP A 139 -2.23 8.07 2.92
CA ASP A 139 -3.23 8.40 1.91
C ASP A 139 -2.64 9.34 0.84
N HIS A 140 -1.84 10.33 1.22
CA HIS A 140 -1.18 11.21 0.25
C HIS A 140 -0.10 10.47 -0.56
N GLU A 141 0.73 9.64 0.06
CA GLU A 141 1.71 8.81 -0.66
C GLU A 141 1.03 7.89 -1.71
N ARG A 142 -0.18 7.37 -1.43
CA ARG A 142 -0.97 6.61 -2.40
C ARG A 142 -1.43 7.46 -3.60
N PHE A 143 -1.85 8.70 -3.36
CA PHE A 143 -2.20 9.61 -4.45
C PHE A 143 -0.97 9.88 -5.34
N LEU A 144 0.18 10.18 -4.73
CA LEU A 144 1.43 10.42 -5.47
C LEU A 144 1.90 9.18 -6.24
N ALA A 145 1.69 7.98 -5.71
CA ALA A 145 1.99 6.73 -6.42
C ALA A 145 1.19 6.57 -7.73
N GLY A 146 0.01 7.18 -7.84
CA GLY A 146 -0.82 7.18 -9.05
C GLY A 146 -0.56 8.35 -10.01
N GLN A 147 0.31 9.29 -9.64
CA GLN A 147 0.58 10.50 -10.41
C GLN A 147 1.32 10.21 -11.71
N THR A 148 2.30 9.32 -11.67
CA THR A 148 3.11 8.96 -12.84
C THR A 148 3.22 7.44 -12.93
N GLN A 149 2.70 6.88 -14.01
CA GLN A 149 2.81 5.45 -14.31
C GLN A 149 3.62 5.27 -15.58
N ILE A 150 4.61 4.38 -15.49
CA ILE A 150 5.52 4.08 -16.59
C ILE A 150 5.30 2.63 -17.00
N THR A 151 5.13 2.37 -18.28
CA THR A 151 5.06 1.01 -18.81
C THR A 151 6.13 0.79 -19.85
N GLY A 152 6.56 -0.46 -20.02
CA GLY A 152 7.60 -0.82 -20.97
C GLY A 152 7.66 -2.32 -21.25
N SER A 153 8.42 -2.68 -22.27
CA SER A 153 8.77 -4.05 -22.60
C SER A 153 10.26 -4.30 -22.36
N SER A 154 10.64 -5.52 -22.01
CA SER A 154 12.01 -5.94 -21.80
C SER A 154 12.22 -7.41 -22.17
N THR A 155 13.45 -7.79 -22.47
CA THR A 155 13.90 -9.19 -22.66
C THR A 155 14.40 -9.84 -21.37
N ASP A 156 14.64 -9.05 -20.32
CA ASP A 156 15.29 -9.51 -19.10
C ASP A 156 14.39 -10.40 -18.24
N ALA A 157 14.82 -11.64 -18.01
CA ALA A 157 14.11 -12.63 -17.21
C ALA A 157 14.19 -12.40 -15.70
N THR A 158 15.11 -11.56 -15.23
CA THR A 158 15.39 -11.33 -13.80
C THR A 158 14.59 -10.17 -13.21
N LEU A 159 13.76 -9.52 -14.03
CA LEU A 159 12.90 -8.43 -13.58
C LEU A 159 11.86 -8.93 -12.57
N ALA A 160 11.79 -8.24 -11.44
CA ALA A 160 10.85 -8.55 -10.38
C ALA A 160 10.26 -7.28 -9.77
N PRO A 161 8.99 -7.32 -9.28
CA PRO A 161 8.46 -6.26 -8.45
C PRO A 161 9.36 -6.00 -7.23
N GLY A 162 9.45 -4.73 -6.81
CA GLY A 162 10.32 -4.33 -5.70
C GLY A 162 11.77 -4.04 -6.09
N GLN A 163 12.15 -4.25 -7.35
CA GLN A 163 13.45 -3.80 -7.87
C GLN A 163 13.43 -2.33 -8.28
N VAL A 164 14.53 -1.64 -8.03
CA VAL A 164 14.80 -0.28 -8.50
C VAL A 164 15.67 -0.35 -9.75
N LEU A 165 15.06 -0.02 -10.89
CA LEU A 165 15.64 -0.04 -12.22
C LEU A 165 16.17 1.34 -12.61
N THR A 166 17.43 1.40 -13.02
CA THR A 166 18.01 2.59 -13.68
C THR A 166 18.12 2.33 -15.17
N LEU A 167 17.56 3.23 -15.98
CA LEU A 167 17.67 3.14 -17.43
C LEU A 167 18.97 3.80 -17.89
N THR A 168 19.71 3.12 -18.77
CA THR A 168 20.88 3.70 -19.43
C THR A 168 20.56 3.94 -20.90
N GLU A 169 21.05 5.05 -21.46
CA GLU A 169 20.86 5.36 -22.87
C GLU A 169 22.19 5.68 -23.56
N GLY A 170 22.18 5.57 -24.88
CA GLY A 170 23.29 6.01 -25.71
C GLY A 170 23.43 7.54 -25.70
N LEU A 171 24.61 8.03 -26.07
CA LEU A 171 24.84 9.46 -26.26
C LEU A 171 24.38 9.88 -27.67
N PRO A 172 23.65 11.01 -27.84
CA PRO A 172 23.21 11.97 -26.82
C PRO A 172 21.96 11.52 -26.05
N PRO A 173 21.78 11.99 -24.79
CA PRO A 173 20.61 11.62 -23.99
C PRO A 173 19.32 12.19 -24.57
N THR A 174 18.34 11.32 -24.80
CA THR A 174 17.02 11.62 -25.36
C THR A 174 15.88 11.24 -24.44
N LEU A 175 16.17 10.57 -23.32
CA LEU A 175 15.16 10.16 -22.37
C LEU A 175 14.50 11.38 -21.70
N PRO A 176 13.16 11.39 -21.57
CA PRO A 176 12.44 12.33 -20.72
C PRO A 176 13.00 12.35 -19.29
N ALA A 177 12.98 13.51 -18.62
CA ALA A 177 13.53 13.70 -17.29
C ALA A 177 13.06 12.66 -16.25
N VAL A 178 11.79 12.24 -16.34
CA VAL A 178 11.19 11.20 -15.48
C VAL A 178 11.89 9.84 -15.61
N LEU A 179 12.39 9.51 -16.80
CA LEU A 179 13.06 8.25 -17.11
C LEU A 179 14.58 8.29 -16.89
N GLN A 180 15.15 9.47 -16.66
CA GLN A 180 16.56 9.63 -16.31
C GLN A 180 16.85 9.24 -14.86
N GLY A 181 15.82 9.29 -13.99
CA GLY A 181 15.89 8.85 -12.61
C GLY A 181 15.66 7.35 -12.44
N PRO A 182 15.96 6.81 -11.25
CA PRO A 182 15.61 5.44 -10.89
C PRO A 182 14.08 5.23 -10.89
N LEU A 183 13.66 4.03 -11.29
CA LEU A 183 12.27 3.62 -11.40
C LEU A 183 12.02 2.42 -10.49
N LEU A 184 10.95 2.45 -9.70
CA LEU A 184 10.51 1.29 -8.92
C LEU A 184 9.58 0.43 -9.77
N ILE A 185 9.95 -0.84 -9.98
CA ILE A 185 9.11 -1.82 -10.65
C ILE A 185 7.98 -2.27 -9.69
N VAL A 186 6.73 -2.02 -10.09
CA VAL A 186 5.53 -2.35 -9.32
C VAL A 186 4.90 -3.67 -9.81
N SER A 187 4.99 -3.95 -11.11
CA SER A 187 4.50 -5.21 -11.67
C SER A 187 5.33 -5.65 -12.87
N VAL A 188 5.48 -6.96 -13.04
CA VAL A 188 6.08 -7.58 -14.22
C VAL A 188 5.18 -8.70 -14.70
N SER A 189 5.03 -8.85 -16.01
CA SER A 189 4.32 -9.94 -16.65
C SER A 189 5.18 -10.56 -17.73
N PHE A 190 5.41 -11.86 -17.64
CA PHE A 190 6.24 -12.60 -18.59
C PHE A 190 5.36 -13.36 -19.58
N THR A 191 5.69 -13.26 -20.86
CA THR A 191 5.07 -14.03 -21.94
C THR A 191 6.16 -14.76 -22.71
N ALA A 192 6.06 -16.07 -22.83
CA ALA A 192 6.98 -16.89 -23.61
C ALA A 192 6.23 -18.06 -24.24
N SER A 193 6.66 -18.51 -25.42
CA SER A 193 6.15 -19.75 -26.02
C SER A 193 7.25 -20.44 -26.82
N ARG A 194 7.01 -21.67 -27.29
CA ARG A 194 7.95 -22.32 -28.22
C ARG A 194 8.09 -21.59 -29.57
N LYS A 195 7.15 -20.69 -29.90
CA LYS A 195 7.16 -19.90 -31.14
C LYS A 195 7.71 -18.48 -30.93
N ASN A 196 7.61 -17.94 -29.72
CA ASN A 196 7.94 -16.55 -29.40
C ASN A 196 8.92 -16.52 -28.23
N ALA A 197 10.00 -15.75 -28.37
CA ALA A 197 10.96 -15.51 -27.30
C ALA A 197 10.30 -14.94 -26.04
N LEU A 198 10.99 -15.04 -24.90
CA LEU A 198 10.55 -14.43 -23.65
C LEU A 198 10.45 -12.92 -23.84
N GLN A 199 9.30 -12.37 -23.45
CA GLN A 199 9.06 -10.93 -23.35
C GLN A 199 8.49 -10.61 -21.97
N ALA A 200 9.12 -9.69 -21.28
CA ALA A 200 8.64 -9.10 -20.03
C ALA A 200 7.92 -7.78 -20.34
N SER A 201 6.73 -7.59 -19.79
CA SER A 201 6.04 -6.30 -19.74
C SER A 201 6.11 -5.78 -18.31
N LEU A 202 6.61 -4.57 -18.12
CA LEU A 202 6.79 -3.96 -16.80
C LEU A 202 5.86 -2.75 -16.63
N SER A 203 5.41 -2.55 -15.39
CA SER A 203 4.85 -1.29 -14.91
C SER A 203 5.71 -0.80 -13.76
N ALA A 204 6.09 0.46 -13.83
CA ALA A 204 6.95 1.12 -12.87
C ALA A 204 6.41 2.51 -12.49
N VAL A 205 6.93 3.04 -11.39
CA VAL A 205 6.71 4.40 -10.92
C VAL A 205 8.07 5.07 -10.68
N PRO A 206 8.18 6.41 -10.74
CA PRO A 206 9.41 7.09 -10.36
C PRO A 206 9.80 6.75 -8.91
N TYR A 207 11.06 6.40 -8.68
CA TYR A 207 11.56 6.15 -7.34
C TYR A 207 11.91 7.48 -6.64
N SER A 208 11.60 7.57 -5.35
CA SER A 208 11.96 8.71 -4.50
C SER A 208 12.38 8.24 -3.10
N GLU A 209 13.44 8.85 -2.58
CA GLU A 209 13.91 8.65 -1.20
C GLU A 209 12.94 9.26 -0.16
N THR A 210 12.17 10.27 -0.57
CA THR A 210 11.28 11.01 0.35
C THR A 210 9.84 10.52 0.31
N VAL A 211 9.39 9.97 -0.82
CA VAL A 211 8.02 9.49 -1.03
C VAL A 211 8.06 7.99 -1.29
N CYS A 212 7.51 7.21 -0.37
CA CYS A 212 7.43 5.77 -0.49
C CYS A 212 6.22 5.36 -1.33
N TRP A 213 6.37 4.39 -2.22
CA TRP A 213 5.23 3.82 -2.94
C TRP A 213 4.29 3.09 -1.97
N ARG A 214 2.98 3.24 -2.18
CA ARG A 214 1.95 2.61 -1.35
C ARG A 214 0.94 1.86 -2.21
N PRO A 215 0.49 0.68 -1.76
CA PRO A 215 -0.52 -0.08 -2.47
C PRO A 215 -1.89 0.60 -2.37
N PRO A 216 -2.78 0.38 -3.36
CA PRO A 216 -4.14 0.89 -3.31
C PRO A 216 -4.94 0.26 -2.16
N LEU A 217 -5.84 1.04 -1.57
CA LEU A 217 -6.70 0.58 -0.48
C LEU A 217 -7.78 -0.39 -0.98
N LEU A 218 -7.97 -1.49 -0.26
CA LEU A 218 -9.09 -2.40 -0.48
C LEU A 218 -10.33 -1.96 0.34
N PRO A 219 -11.55 -2.18 -0.17
CA PRO A 219 -12.76 -1.81 0.54
C PRO A 219 -12.92 -2.64 1.83
N ARG A 220 -13.28 -1.99 2.93
CA ARG A 220 -13.62 -2.67 4.19
C ARG A 220 -14.92 -3.47 4.02
N PRO A 221 -15.02 -4.68 4.62
CA PRO A 221 -16.28 -5.41 4.66
C PRO A 221 -17.35 -4.58 5.36
N LYS A 222 -18.53 -4.50 4.75
CA LYS A 222 -19.68 -3.77 5.30
C LYS A 222 -20.66 -4.75 5.93
N VAL A 223 -21.18 -4.41 7.10
CA VAL A 223 -22.34 -5.07 7.71
C VAL A 223 -23.54 -4.21 7.35
N ALA A 224 -24.40 -4.68 6.44
CA ALA A 224 -25.47 -3.88 5.84
C ALA A 224 -26.70 -3.68 6.74
N GLY A 225 -26.71 -4.26 7.95
CA GLY A 225 -27.84 -4.17 8.87
C GLY A 225 -27.45 -4.53 10.30
N THR A 226 -28.44 -4.55 11.17
CA THR A 226 -28.24 -4.89 12.58
C THR A 226 -28.05 -6.40 12.74
N MET A 227 -27.09 -6.79 13.56
CA MET A 227 -26.90 -8.19 13.97
C MET A 227 -27.33 -8.36 15.42
N THR A 228 -28.01 -9.45 15.72
CA THR A 228 -28.29 -9.86 17.10
C THR A 228 -27.06 -10.54 17.70
N ALA A 229 -26.87 -10.36 19.00
CA ALA A 229 -25.79 -10.98 19.75
C ALA A 229 -26.26 -11.31 21.17
N ARG A 230 -25.61 -12.29 21.80
CA ARG A 230 -25.92 -12.71 23.17
C ARG A 230 -24.97 -12.04 24.15
N ILE A 231 -25.50 -11.46 25.22
CA ILE A 231 -24.67 -10.86 26.28
C ILE A 231 -23.89 -11.97 26.99
N VAL A 232 -22.61 -11.74 27.22
CA VAL A 232 -21.71 -12.69 27.87
C VAL A 232 -21.15 -12.10 29.16
N SER A 233 -20.95 -12.96 30.16
CA SER A 233 -20.30 -12.63 31.44
C SER A 233 -19.20 -13.65 31.72
N ALA A 234 -18.10 -13.19 32.32
CA ALA A 234 -17.01 -14.05 32.78
C ALA A 234 -17.44 -15.04 33.88
N LYS A 235 -18.47 -14.71 34.65
CA LYS A 235 -19.00 -15.59 35.70
C LYS A 235 -19.95 -16.63 35.12
N ALA A 236 -19.76 -17.89 35.52
CA ALA A 236 -20.70 -18.95 35.18
C ALA A 236 -22.06 -18.70 35.84
N ASN A 237 -23.13 -18.83 35.07
CA ASN A 237 -24.52 -18.59 35.50
C ASN A 237 -24.71 -17.22 36.17
N ASP A 238 -24.06 -16.19 35.62
CA ASP A 238 -24.31 -14.83 36.05
C ASP A 238 -25.76 -14.44 35.77
N ILE A 239 -26.43 -13.91 36.78
CA ILE A 239 -27.82 -13.46 36.69
C ILE A 239 -27.92 -12.02 36.15
N TYR A 240 -26.80 -11.31 36.07
CA TYR A 240 -26.71 -9.96 35.53
C TYR A 240 -25.77 -9.90 34.32
N ALA A 241 -26.04 -8.94 33.43
CA ALA A 241 -25.09 -8.56 32.40
C ALA A 241 -23.87 -7.92 33.07
N TRP A 242 -22.69 -8.49 32.86
CA TRP A 242 -21.45 -7.85 33.29
C TRP A 242 -21.24 -6.57 32.48
N GLN A 243 -21.09 -5.45 33.18
CA GLN A 243 -20.84 -4.13 32.62
C GLN A 243 -19.59 -3.53 33.28
N ASP A 244 -18.85 -2.72 32.53
CA ASP A 244 -17.77 -1.93 33.10
C ASP A 244 -18.28 -0.65 33.78
N ALA A 245 -17.38 0.11 34.39
CA ALA A 245 -17.71 1.36 35.07
C ALA A 245 -18.32 2.44 34.15
N SER A 246 -18.17 2.27 32.83
CA SER A 246 -18.73 3.16 31.80
C SER A 246 -20.04 2.63 31.21
N GLY A 247 -20.56 1.50 31.73
CA GLY A 247 -21.77 0.85 31.24
C GLY A 247 -21.58 0.04 29.96
N LEU A 248 -20.34 -0.20 29.52
CA LEU A 248 -20.06 -1.04 28.35
C LEU A 248 -20.19 -2.51 28.75
N TYR A 249 -20.74 -3.33 27.87
CA TYR A 249 -20.91 -4.77 28.07
C TYR A 249 -20.24 -5.56 26.95
N ARG A 250 -20.16 -6.89 27.07
CA ARG A 250 -19.59 -7.77 26.04
C ARG A 250 -20.66 -8.67 25.45
N VAL A 251 -20.49 -9.03 24.19
CA VAL A 251 -21.45 -9.85 23.45
C VAL A 251 -20.75 -10.95 22.66
N ARG A 252 -21.50 -12.00 22.34
CA ARG A 252 -21.11 -13.04 21.39
C ARG A 252 -22.05 -12.99 20.20
N PHE A 253 -21.48 -12.76 19.02
CA PHE A 253 -22.22 -12.83 17.76
C PHE A 253 -22.43 -14.30 17.36
N ASP A 254 -23.57 -14.61 16.75
CA ASP A 254 -23.87 -15.98 16.30
C ASP A 254 -22.96 -16.45 15.16
N ALA A 255 -22.36 -15.50 14.42
CA ALA A 255 -21.35 -15.79 13.40
C ALA A 255 -19.98 -16.13 13.99
N ASP A 256 -19.75 -15.89 15.28
CA ASP A 256 -18.48 -16.19 15.95
C ASP A 256 -18.40 -17.67 16.31
N ARG A 257 -17.62 -18.41 15.52
CA ARG A 257 -17.44 -19.86 15.65
C ARG A 257 -16.24 -20.24 16.53
N ASP A 258 -15.41 -19.27 16.90
CA ASP A 258 -14.21 -19.54 17.69
C ASP A 258 -14.56 -19.75 19.16
N GLU A 259 -13.92 -20.74 19.78
CA GLU A 259 -14.00 -20.96 21.23
C GLU A 259 -13.06 -19.99 21.95
N LYS A 260 -13.64 -18.95 22.56
CA LYS A 260 -12.92 -17.96 23.36
C LYS A 260 -13.24 -18.14 24.84
N ARG A 261 -12.37 -17.59 25.71
CA ARG A 261 -12.65 -17.54 27.14
C ARG A 261 -13.94 -16.77 27.40
N ARG A 262 -14.78 -17.31 28.28
CA ARG A 262 -16.07 -16.71 28.63
C ARG A 262 -15.88 -15.28 29.16
N GLY A 263 -16.66 -14.33 28.64
CA GLY A 263 -16.51 -12.90 28.94
C GLY A 263 -15.37 -12.21 28.18
N GLN A 264 -14.79 -12.83 27.16
CA GLN A 264 -13.75 -12.26 26.29
C GLN A 264 -14.05 -12.46 24.79
N GLU A 265 -15.28 -12.77 24.44
CA GLU A 265 -15.72 -13.08 23.07
C GLU A 265 -15.72 -11.85 22.16
N SER A 266 -15.93 -10.66 22.73
CA SER A 266 -15.85 -9.38 22.04
C SER A 266 -15.06 -8.32 22.84
N MET A 267 -14.72 -7.25 22.14
CA MET A 267 -14.43 -5.96 22.77
C MET A 267 -15.70 -5.40 23.43
N PRO A 268 -15.56 -4.52 24.45
CA PRO A 268 -16.71 -3.86 25.06
C PRO A 268 -17.49 -3.03 24.04
N VAL A 269 -18.81 -3.21 24.04
CA VAL A 269 -19.78 -2.49 23.20
C VAL A 269 -20.64 -1.56 24.06
N ARG A 270 -21.16 -0.51 23.43
CA ARG A 270 -22.05 0.49 24.06
C ARG A 270 -23.51 0.15 23.84
#